data_AF-A0ABD6HF80-F1
#
_entry.id   AF-A0ABD6HF80-F1
#
_cell.length_a   1.000
_cell.length_b   1.000
_cell.length_c   1.000
_cell.angle_alpha   90.00
_cell.angle_beta   90.00
_cell.angle_gamma   90.00
#
_symmetry.space_group_name_H-M   'P 1'
#
loop_
_entity.id
_entity.type
_entity.pdbx_description
1 polymer ?
#
loop_
_entity_poly.entity_id
_entity_poly.type
_entity_poly.pdbx_seq_one_letter_code
_entity_poly.pdbx_strand_id
1 'polypeptide(L)' 'MQETVSINGLTLCHNHSDGWVRSTLPDLCKSSDKPVPYTNAAYARDLANGTTTVFSHGGAMNGITGSEFYRSFGDEP' A
#
# COMPACT_ATOMS: atom_id res chain seq x y z
N MET A 1 7.98 -1.80 14.52
CA MET A 1 8.04 -0.68 13.55
C MET A 1 9.45 -0.64 12.97
N GLN A 2 9.64 -1.35 11.85
CA GLN A 2 10.89 -1.39 11.10
C GLN A 2 10.99 -0.25 10.06
N GLU A 3 10.34 0.90 10.32
CA GLU A 3 10.35 2.04 9.39
C GLU A 3 11.67 2.79 9.51
N THR A 4 12.47 2.79 8.46
CA THR A 4 13.81 3.37 8.50
C THR A 4 13.91 4.76 7.86
N VAL A 5 12.87 5.20 7.15
CA VAL A 5 12.86 6.47 6.43
C VAL A 5 11.61 7.28 6.76
N SER A 6 11.81 8.42 7.41
CA SER A 6 10.78 9.41 7.69
C SER A 6 10.82 10.54 6.67
N ILE A 7 9.66 10.91 6.12
CA ILE A 7 9.50 11.94 5.09
C ILE A 7 8.31 12.80 5.49
N ASN A 8 8.56 14.05 5.91
CA ASN A 8 7.51 15.02 6.27
C ASN A 8 6.47 14.50 7.29
N GLY A 9 6.90 13.66 8.25
CA GLY A 9 6.01 13.07 9.26
C GLY A 9 5.28 11.80 8.81
N LEU A 10 5.51 11.34 7.58
CA LEU A 10 5.08 10.04 7.06
C LEU A 10 6.28 9.08 6.99
N THR A 11 6.00 7.79 6.83
CA THR A 11 7.03 6.77 6.61
C THR A 11 7.02 6.30 5.16
N LEU A 12 8.19 6.05 4.60
CA LEU A 12 8.31 5.46 3.26
C LEU A 12 7.82 4.01 3.30
N CYS A 13 6.83 3.67 2.48
CA CYS A 13 6.39 2.29 2.36
C CYS A 13 7.47 1.41 1.74
N HIS A 14 7.81 0.29 2.38
CA HIS A 14 8.74 -0.73 1.86
C HIS A 14 8.27 -2.14 2.26
N ASN A 15 8.67 -3.19 1.53
CA ASN A 15 8.09 -4.54 1.69
C ASN A 15 8.41 -5.25 3.04
N HIS A 16 9.27 -4.67 3.89
CA HIS A 16 9.57 -5.19 5.24
C HIS A 16 8.95 -4.32 6.35
N SER A 17 8.15 -3.33 5.96
CA SER A 17 7.42 -2.45 6.88
C SER A 17 6.26 -3.18 7.54
N ASP A 18 6.00 -2.85 8.81
CA ASP A 18 4.82 -3.31 9.56
C ASP A 18 3.59 -2.43 9.29
N GLY A 19 3.74 -1.39 8.44
CA GLY A 19 2.74 -0.39 8.15
C GLY A 19 1.63 -0.87 7.20
N TRP A 20 0.67 0.02 6.98
CA TRP A 20 -0.41 -0.18 6.03
C TRP A 20 -0.67 1.11 5.26
N VAL A 21 -1.23 0.96 4.07
CA VAL A 21 -1.61 2.06 3.18
C VAL A 21 -3.11 1.99 2.95
N ARG A 22 -3.76 3.15 2.95
CA ARG A 22 -5.17 3.30 2.58
C ARG A 22 -5.28 3.95 1.22
N SER A 23 -6.25 3.52 0.42
CA SER A 23 -6.59 4.22 -0.82
C SER A 23 -6.96 5.67 -0.54
N THR A 24 -6.39 6.59 -1.33
CA THR A 24 -6.69 8.03 -1.23
C THR A 24 -8.14 8.30 -1.61
N LEU A 25 -8.64 7.56 -2.60
CA LEU A 25 -10.02 7.60 -3.07
C LEU A 25 -10.66 6.22 -2.90
N PRO A 26 -11.97 6.15 -2.63
CA PRO A 26 -12.68 4.89 -2.56
C PRO A 26 -12.81 4.23 -3.94
N ASP A 27 -12.88 2.90 -3.95
CA ASP A 27 -13.26 2.15 -5.14
C ASP A 27 -14.79 2.20 -5.33
N LEU A 28 -15.22 2.71 -6.49
CA LEU A 28 -16.63 2.80 -6.83
C LEU A 28 -17.06 1.54 -7.58
N CYS A 29 -17.38 0.49 -6.83
CA CYS A 29 -17.88 -0.75 -7.38
C CYS A 29 -19.39 -0.73 -7.60
N LYS A 30 -19.85 -1.49 -8.62
CA LYS A 30 -21.28 -1.68 -8.88
C LYS A 30 -21.84 -2.71 -7.90
N SER A 31 -22.39 -2.23 -6.79
CA SER A 31 -23.18 -3.06 -5.86
C SER A 31 -24.62 -3.20 -6.35
N SER A 32 -25.37 -4.15 -5.78
CA SER A 32 -26.68 -4.61 -6.28
C SER A 32 -27.72 -3.49 -6.45
N ASP A 33 -27.71 -2.48 -5.58
CA ASP A 33 -28.73 -1.42 -5.56
C ASP A 33 -28.17 -0.05 -6.01
N LYS A 34 -26.96 0.31 -5.56
CA LYS A 34 -26.30 1.60 -5.84
C LYS A 34 -24.77 1.46 -5.85
N PRO A 35 -24.02 2.36 -6.51
CA PRO A 35 -22.57 2.43 -6.36
C PRO A 35 -22.20 2.65 -4.90
N VAL A 36 -21.35 1.78 -4.35
CA VAL A 36 -20.84 1.89 -2.98
C VAL A 36 -19.37 2.31 -3.05
N PRO A 37 -18.95 3.35 -2.32
CA PRO A 37 -17.55 3.76 -2.23
C PRO A 37 -16.80 2.87 -1.22
N TYR A 38 -16.24 1.76 -1.68
CA TYR A 38 -15.47 0.86 -0.82
C TYR A 38 -14.10 1.47 -0.47
N THR A 39 -13.68 1.28 0.77
CA THR A 39 -12.32 1.65 1.18
C THR A 39 -11.41 0.46 0.91
N ASN A 40 -10.28 0.69 0.24
CA ASN A 40 -9.28 -0.35 0.06
C ASN A 40 -8.05 -0.03 0.94
N ALA A 41 -7.55 -1.03 1.65
CA ALA A 41 -6.32 -0.97 2.42
C ALA A 41 -5.42 -2.16 2.12
N ALA A 42 -4.11 -1.95 2.21
CA ALA A 42 -3.10 -2.98 1.97
C ALA A 42 -1.99 -2.89 3.01
N TYR A 43 -1.35 -4.01 3.34
CA TYR A 43 -0.17 -4.01 4.19
C TYR A 43 1.08 -3.69 3.36
N ALA A 44 2.02 -2.95 3.95
CA ALA A 44 3.27 -2.61 3.28
C ALA A 44 4.09 -3.85 2.87
N ARG A 45 3.99 -4.93 3.65
CA ARG A 45 4.58 -6.24 3.33
C ARG A 45 4.07 -6.86 2.03
N ASP A 46 2.88 -6.46 1.58
CA ASP A 46 2.25 -6.97 0.36
C ASP A 46 2.64 -6.15 -0.88
N LEU A 47 3.59 -5.21 -0.75
CA LEU A 47 4.12 -4.39 -1.84
C LEU A 47 4.73 -5.28 -2.94
N ALA A 48 4.29 -5.04 -4.16
CA ALA A 48 4.77 -5.65 -5.39
C ALA A 48 5.19 -4.56 -6.39
N ASN A 49 6.07 -4.93 -7.33
CA ASN A 49 6.61 -4.01 -8.33
C ASN A 49 7.21 -2.73 -7.72
N GLY A 50 7.92 -2.88 -6.59
CA GLY A 50 8.72 -1.84 -5.97
C GLY A 50 10.01 -1.53 -6.74
N THR A 51 10.88 -0.75 -6.13
CA THR A 51 12.21 -0.45 -6.65
C THR A 51 13.09 -1.71 -6.82
N THR A 52 13.97 -1.68 -7.82
CA THR A 52 14.95 -2.75 -8.09
C THR A 52 16.41 -2.32 -7.89
N THR A 53 16.66 -1.02 -7.72
CA THR A 53 18.02 -0.46 -7.60
C THR A 53 18.25 0.32 -6.30
N VAL A 54 17.18 0.72 -5.63
CA VAL A 54 17.21 1.48 -4.37
C VAL A 54 16.50 0.67 -3.30
N PHE A 55 17.19 0.37 -2.21
CA PHE A 55 16.66 -0.50 -1.16
C PHE A 55 16.67 0.20 0.20
N SER A 56 15.65 -0.07 1.01
CA SER A 56 15.60 0.29 2.43
C SER A 56 16.27 -0.79 3.28
N HIS A 57 16.14 -0.66 4.61
CA HIS A 57 16.78 -1.57 5.56
C HIS A 57 16.46 -3.04 5.30
N GLY A 58 17.48 -3.89 5.43
CA GLY A 58 17.35 -5.32 5.15
C GLY A 58 17.13 -5.67 3.68
N GLY A 59 17.49 -4.78 2.75
CA GLY A 59 17.31 -5.02 1.30
C GLY A 59 15.87 -4.88 0.83
N ALA A 60 15.03 -4.19 1.61
CA ALA A 60 13.62 -4.01 1.30
C ALA A 60 13.41 -3.18 0.04
N MET A 61 12.54 -3.62 -0.87
CA MET A 61 12.11 -2.78 -1.99
C MET A 61 11.17 -1.68 -1.50
N ASN A 62 11.29 -0.49 -2.11
CA ASN A 62 10.53 0.69 -1.76
C ASN A 62 9.35 0.88 -2.71
N GLY A 63 8.25 1.41 -2.18
CA GLY A 63 7.10 1.80 -2.98
C GLY A 63 7.40 3.09 -3.75
N ILE A 64 7.14 3.08 -5.05
CA ILE A 64 7.27 4.23 -5.95
C ILE A 64 6.01 4.35 -6.81
N THR A 65 5.90 5.42 -7.59
CA THR A 65 4.83 5.56 -8.58
C THR A 65 4.82 4.35 -9.52
N GLY A 66 3.67 3.69 -9.63
CA GLY A 66 3.49 2.47 -10.43
C GLY A 66 3.70 1.17 -9.66
N SER A 67 4.16 1.21 -8.41
CA SER A 67 4.11 0.06 -7.52
C SER A 67 2.67 -0.29 -7.16
N GLU A 68 2.44 -1.56 -6.84
CA GLU A 68 1.12 -2.09 -6.50
C GLU A 68 1.20 -2.95 -5.24
N PHE A 69 0.05 -3.42 -4.76
CA PHE A 69 -0.01 -4.41 -3.69
C PHE A 69 -0.64 -5.68 -4.25
N TYR A 70 0.01 -6.83 -4.07
CA TYR A 70 -0.53 -8.09 -4.59
C TYR A 70 -1.80 -8.51 -3.83
N ARG A 71 -1.99 -7.97 -2.62
CA ARG A 71 -3.16 -8.20 -1.77
C ARG A 71 -3.63 -6.91 -1.12
N SER A 72 -4.94 -6.73 -1.11
CA SER A 72 -5.64 -5.67 -0.37
C SER A 72 -6.92 -6.23 0.26
N PHE A 73 -7.60 -5.39 1.05
CA PHE A 73 -8.81 -5.72 1.80
C PHE A 73 -9.69 -4.48 1.99
N GLY A 74 -10.97 -4.71 2.31
CA GLY A 74 -11.98 -3.66 2.58
C GLY A 74 -12.90 -3.35 1.40
N ASP A 75 -12.62 -3.95 0.24
CA ASP A 75 -13.41 -3.92 -1.00
C ASP A 75 -14.22 -5.21 -1.22
N GLU A 76 -14.31 -6.07 -0.20
CA GLU A 76 -15.19 -7.24 -0.22
C GLU A 76 -16.66 -6.87 0.13
N PRO A 77 -17.67 -7.60 -0.41
CA PRO A 77 -19.09 -7.43 -0.05
C PRO A 77 -19.43 -7.73 1.42
#